data_AF-A0AA36JCJ1-F1
#
_entry.id   AF-A0AA36JCJ1-F1
#
_cell.length_a   1.000
_cell.length_b   1.000
_cell.length_c   1.000
_cell.angle_alpha   90.00
_cell.angle_beta   90.00
_cell.angle_gamma   90.00
#
_symmetry.space_group_name_H-M   'P 1'
#
loop_
_entity.id
_entity.type
_entity.pdbx_description
1 polymer ?
#
loop_
_entity_poly.entity_id
_entity_poly.type
_entity_poly.pdbx_seq_one_letter_code
_entity_poly.pdbx_strand_id
1 'polypeptide(L)'
;MAMGKRAGAVRVAALCAMAWVLQDAFSMTVSFGKHRGKTMQELVEEDPGYCSWMLQTYREDKENCNPAFKAAAEYLLDQDDIDVEELEQVINFGKYKGQGFKQVMDEDPDYGQWVVGAAEESGNPNFRAFAEFAGEYLEKAEAQASA
;
A
#
# COMPACT_ATOMS: atom_id res chain seq x y z
N MET A 1 3.60 -48.76 -2.37
CA MET A 1 2.67 -47.64 -2.60
C MET A 1 3.26 -46.38 -1.99
N ALA A 2 3.27 -45.31 -2.78
CA ALA A 2 3.50 -43.89 -2.47
C ALA A 2 4.79 -43.47 -1.73
N MET A 3 5.69 -42.84 -2.50
CA MET A 3 6.76 -41.97 -2.04
C MET A 3 6.20 -40.61 -1.58
N GLY A 4 6.69 -40.05 -0.48
CA GLY A 4 6.59 -38.63 -0.15
C GLY A 4 7.98 -38.00 -0.18
N LYS A 5 8.32 -37.29 -1.25
CA LYS A 5 9.60 -36.63 -1.46
C LYS A 5 9.36 -35.15 -1.82
N ARG A 6 10.08 -34.26 -1.12
CA ARG A 6 10.51 -32.90 -1.53
C ARG A 6 9.38 -31.85 -1.55
N ALA A 7 9.59 -30.54 -1.38
CA ALA A 7 10.79 -29.70 -1.27
C ALA A 7 10.36 -28.34 -0.69
N GLY A 8 11.29 -27.60 -0.08
CA GLY A 8 11.14 -26.17 0.10
C GLY A 8 11.18 -25.42 -1.23
N ALA A 9 10.48 -24.29 -1.30
CA ALA A 9 10.59 -23.26 -2.32
C ALA A 9 10.26 -21.94 -1.61
N VAL A 10 11.26 -21.13 -1.25
CA VAL A 10 11.88 -20.09 -2.08
C VAL A 10 10.89 -18.97 -2.41
N ARG A 11 11.12 -17.84 -1.72
CA ARG A 11 10.94 -16.44 -2.11
C ARG A 11 10.27 -16.23 -3.49
N VAL A 12 9.14 -15.54 -3.51
CA VAL A 12 8.67 -14.86 -4.73
C VAL A 12 8.56 -13.37 -4.43
N ALA A 13 9.72 -12.71 -4.50
CA ALA A 13 9.76 -11.32 -4.92
C ALA A 13 9.66 -11.30 -6.45
N ALA A 14 8.78 -10.47 -6.97
CA ALA A 14 8.76 -9.92 -8.32
C ALA A 14 8.95 -10.92 -9.48
N LEU A 15 7.86 -11.48 -9.99
CA LEU A 15 7.77 -11.86 -11.40
C LEU A 15 6.38 -11.52 -11.97
N CYS A 16 6.40 -10.44 -12.76
CA CYS A 16 5.58 -10.15 -13.92
C CYS A 16 4.63 -11.25 -14.42
N ALA A 17 3.37 -10.82 -14.61
CA ALA A 17 2.46 -11.16 -15.70
C ALA A 17 2.12 -12.65 -15.95
N MET A 18 0.82 -12.93 -16.00
CA MET A 18 0.18 -14.15 -16.54
C MET A 18 -0.09 -15.31 -15.57
N ALA A 19 -0.86 -15.03 -14.52
CA ALA A 19 -1.81 -15.95 -13.88
C ALA A 19 -2.63 -15.03 -12.99
N TRP A 20 -3.91 -14.71 -13.21
CA TRP A 20 -5.03 -15.60 -13.44
C TRP A 20 -6.00 -14.96 -14.46
N VAL A 21 -6.24 -15.64 -15.57
CA VAL A 21 -7.52 -15.53 -16.28
C VAL A 21 -8.55 -16.22 -15.38
N LEU A 22 -9.62 -15.48 -15.04
CA LEU A 22 -10.73 -15.81 -14.11
C LEU A 22 -10.59 -15.23 -12.69
N GLN A 23 -10.78 -13.92 -12.55
CA GLN A 23 -11.58 -13.41 -11.45
C GLN A 23 -12.79 -12.69 -12.06
N ASP A 24 -13.94 -13.31 -11.87
CA ASP A 24 -15.24 -12.91 -12.39
C ASP A 24 -15.67 -11.56 -11.79
N ALA A 25 -15.94 -10.59 -12.65
CA ALA A 25 -16.96 -9.55 -12.49
C ALA A 25 -17.16 -8.85 -11.12
N PHE A 26 -16.11 -8.43 -10.42
CA PHE A 26 -16.24 -7.43 -9.33
C PHE A 26 -15.97 -6.01 -9.87
N SER A 27 -16.72 -5.63 -10.90
CA SER A 27 -16.53 -4.40 -11.68
C SER A 27 -17.16 -3.19 -11.01
N MET A 28 -16.69 -2.83 -9.80
CA MET A 28 -16.99 -1.50 -9.29
C MET A 28 -16.13 -0.50 -10.08
N THR A 29 -16.77 0.28 -10.95
CA THR A 29 -16.11 1.33 -11.71
C THR A 29 -16.18 2.65 -10.97
N VAL A 30 -15.04 3.33 -10.88
CA VAL A 30 -14.93 4.63 -10.25
C VAL A 30 -15.65 5.64 -11.14
N SER A 31 -16.76 6.21 -10.68
CA SER A 31 -17.55 7.17 -11.47
C SER A 31 -17.15 8.64 -11.23
N PHE A 32 -16.15 8.88 -10.39
CA PHE A 32 -15.72 10.20 -9.90
C PHE A 32 -14.20 10.40 -9.97
N GLY A 33 -13.75 11.64 -9.73
CA GLY A 33 -12.32 11.95 -9.60
C GLY A 33 -11.49 11.78 -10.88
N LYS A 34 -10.17 11.73 -10.69
CA LYS A 34 -9.16 11.66 -11.75
C LYS A 34 -9.17 10.31 -12.50
N HIS A 35 -9.55 9.23 -11.82
CA HIS A 35 -9.54 7.86 -12.33
C HIS A 35 -10.91 7.38 -12.80
N ARG A 36 -11.77 8.30 -13.26
CA ARG A 36 -13.13 8.00 -13.70
C ARG A 36 -13.14 7.00 -14.87
N GLY A 37 -13.94 5.95 -14.74
CA GLY A 37 -14.13 4.90 -15.75
C GLY A 37 -13.18 3.71 -15.59
N LYS A 38 -12.25 3.75 -14.63
CA LYS A 38 -11.40 2.61 -14.25
C LYS A 38 -12.09 1.74 -13.21
N THR A 39 -11.74 0.46 -13.16
CA THR A 39 -12.17 -0.43 -12.09
C THR A 39 -11.39 -0.18 -10.80
N MET A 40 -11.96 -0.54 -9.65
CA MET A 40 -11.25 -0.46 -8.37
C MET A 40 -9.94 -1.26 -8.36
N GLN A 41 -9.90 -2.39 -9.07
CA GLN A 41 -8.69 -3.21 -9.18
C GLN A 41 -7.60 -2.49 -9.98
N GLU A 42 -7.92 -1.96 -11.18
CA GLU A 42 -6.99 -1.14 -11.95
C GLU A 42 -6.51 0.08 -11.16
N LEU A 43 -7.38 0.66 -10.33
CA LEU A 43 -7.01 1.80 -9.49
C LEU A 43 -5.97 1.42 -8.43
N VAL A 44 -6.14 0.27 -7.78
CA VAL A 44 -5.19 -0.25 -6.78
C VAL A 44 -3.84 -0.58 -7.42
N GLU A 45 -3.85 -1.17 -8.62
CA GLU A 45 -2.63 -1.51 -9.35
C GLU A 45 -1.91 -0.29 -9.94
N GLU A 46 -2.64 0.67 -10.50
CA GLU A 46 -2.04 1.85 -11.13
C GLU A 46 -1.65 2.94 -10.13
N ASP A 47 -2.45 3.15 -9.08
CA ASP A 47 -2.27 4.26 -8.14
C ASP A 47 -2.71 3.85 -6.72
N PRO A 48 -1.92 3.00 -6.04
CA PRO A 48 -2.19 2.61 -4.65
C PRO A 48 -2.18 3.83 -3.72
N GLY A 49 -1.43 4.88 -4.06
CA GLY A 49 -1.43 6.15 -3.33
C GLY A 49 -2.76 6.90 -3.41
N TYR A 50 -3.47 6.82 -4.53
CA TYR A 50 -4.83 7.36 -4.64
C TYR A 50 -5.81 6.57 -3.77
N CYS A 51 -5.68 5.25 -3.68
CA CYS A 51 -6.48 4.41 -2.79
C CYS A 51 -6.22 4.73 -1.32
N SER A 52 -4.95 4.89 -0.95
CA SER A 52 -4.52 5.36 0.37
C SER A 52 -5.18 6.67 0.76
N TRP A 53 -5.06 7.68 -0.11
CA TRP A 53 -5.68 8.98 0.09
C TRP A 53 -7.21 8.88 0.18
N MET A 54 -7.83 8.02 -0.63
CA MET A 54 -9.28 7.79 -0.60
C MET A 54 -9.73 7.25 0.76
N LEU A 55 -9.03 6.25 1.29
CA LEU A 55 -9.30 5.64 2.59
C LEU A 55 -9.08 6.64 3.74
N GLN A 56 -7.99 7.40 3.71
CA GLN A 56 -7.70 8.45 4.70
C GLN A 56 -8.80 9.51 4.69
N THR A 57 -9.15 10.04 3.52
CA THR A 57 -10.22 11.03 3.36
C THR A 57 -11.58 10.50 3.83
N TYR A 58 -11.87 9.22 3.53
CA TYR A 58 -13.10 8.57 3.97
C TYR A 58 -13.19 8.43 5.49
N ARG A 59 -12.06 8.17 6.17
CA ARG A 59 -12.00 8.09 7.65
C ARG A 59 -12.10 9.46 8.31
N GLU A 60 -11.49 10.49 7.72
CA GLU A 60 -11.51 11.85 8.25
C GLU A 60 -12.87 12.54 8.07
N ASP A 61 -13.49 12.41 6.90
CA ASP A 61 -14.76 13.07 6.60
C ASP A 61 -15.71 12.13 5.85
N LYS A 62 -16.16 11.08 6.56
CA LYS A 62 -17.16 10.14 6.04
C LYS A 62 -18.45 10.85 5.67
N GLU A 63 -18.85 11.92 6.34
CA GLU A 63 -20.19 12.50 6.12
C GLU A 63 -20.26 13.33 4.83
N ASN A 64 -19.24 14.14 4.50
CA ASN A 64 -19.21 14.96 3.29
C ASN A 64 -18.80 14.22 2.01
N CYS A 65 -18.36 12.96 2.11
CA CYS A 65 -18.03 12.19 0.91
C CYS A 65 -19.25 11.96 0.01
N ASN A 66 -19.04 11.99 -1.32
CA ASN A 66 -20.08 11.61 -2.29
C ASN A 66 -20.44 10.12 -2.11
N PRO A 67 -21.71 9.71 -2.28
CA PRO A 67 -22.10 8.29 -2.20
C PRO A 67 -21.25 7.35 -3.06
N ALA A 68 -20.82 7.77 -4.26
CA ALA A 68 -19.93 6.96 -5.09
C ALA A 68 -18.54 6.76 -4.45
N PHE A 69 -18.02 7.80 -3.79
CA PHE A 69 -16.75 7.76 -3.06
C PHE A 69 -16.82 6.84 -1.85
N LYS A 70 -17.92 6.92 -1.10
CA LYS A 70 -18.18 6.02 0.04
C LYS A 70 -18.19 4.57 -0.40
N ALA A 71 -18.96 4.27 -1.45
CA ALA A 71 -19.05 2.90 -1.95
C ALA A 71 -17.69 2.37 -2.44
N ALA A 72 -16.85 3.21 -3.05
CA ALA A 72 -15.50 2.83 -3.45
C ALA A 72 -14.57 2.58 -2.25
N ALA A 73 -14.63 3.43 -1.22
CA ALA A 73 -13.83 3.25 -0.01
C ALA A 73 -14.30 2.03 0.81
N GLU A 74 -15.61 1.81 0.93
CA GLU A 74 -16.18 0.62 1.57
C GLU A 74 -15.84 -0.65 0.81
N TYR A 75 -15.84 -0.61 -0.52
CA TYR A 75 -15.35 -1.70 -1.35
C TYR A 75 -13.90 -2.08 -1.00
N LEU A 76 -13.00 -1.09 -0.89
CA LEU A 76 -11.60 -1.37 -0.53
C LEU A 76 -11.46 -1.98 0.86
N LEU A 77 -12.34 -1.63 1.80
CA LEU A 77 -12.33 -2.17 3.16
C LEU A 77 -12.98 -3.55 3.28
N ASP A 78 -13.89 -3.91 2.37
CA ASP A 78 -14.61 -5.19 2.34
C ASP A 78 -13.85 -6.28 1.57
N GLN A 79 -12.88 -5.90 0.73
CA GLN A 79 -12.06 -6.87 0.00
C GLN A 79 -11.00 -7.50 0.90
N ASP A 80 -11.21 -8.76 1.30
CA ASP A 80 -10.22 -9.56 2.04
C ASP A 80 -8.90 -9.81 1.28
N ASP A 81 -8.90 -9.72 -0.05
CA ASP A 81 -7.72 -9.93 -0.90
C ASP A 81 -6.81 -8.69 -0.96
N ILE A 82 -7.35 -7.52 -0.58
CA ILE A 82 -6.60 -6.27 -0.57
C ILE A 82 -6.08 -6.05 0.85
N ASP A 83 -4.76 -6.14 1.02
CA ASP A 83 -4.10 -5.73 2.26
C ASP A 83 -4.23 -4.20 2.40
N VAL A 84 -5.32 -3.77 3.06
CA VAL A 84 -5.60 -2.35 3.33
C VAL A 84 -4.44 -1.70 4.06
N GLU A 85 -3.75 -2.42 4.96
CA GLU A 85 -2.55 -1.92 5.63
C GLU A 85 -1.44 -1.55 4.63
N GLU A 86 -1.26 -2.31 3.55
CA GLU A 86 -0.26 -2.00 2.52
C GLU A 86 -0.66 -0.75 1.72
N LEU A 87 -1.95 -0.52 1.49
CA LEU A 87 -2.45 0.70 0.88
C LEU A 87 -2.34 1.91 1.81
N GLU A 88 -2.52 1.74 3.11
CA GLU A 88 -2.34 2.83 4.09
C GLU A 88 -0.87 3.18 4.30
N GLN A 89 0.03 2.22 4.09
CA GLN A 89 1.48 2.40 4.10
C GLN A 89 2.01 2.93 2.77
N VAL A 90 1.38 3.96 2.20
CA VAL A 90 1.85 4.61 0.96
C VAL A 90 2.30 6.03 1.24
N ILE A 91 3.50 6.38 0.77
CA ILE A 91 4.01 7.74 0.87
C ILE A 91 3.17 8.66 0.00
N ASN A 92 2.54 9.68 0.56
CA ASN A 92 1.76 10.65 -0.19
C ASN A 92 2.49 12.01 -0.40
N PHE A 93 3.77 12.08 -0.02
CA PHE A 93 4.61 13.27 -0.07
C PHE A 93 5.99 13.01 -0.69
N GLY A 94 6.76 14.08 -0.94
CA GLY A 94 8.17 13.94 -1.31
C GLY A 94 8.43 13.25 -2.65
N LYS A 95 9.66 12.74 -2.79
CA LYS A 95 10.19 12.10 -4.02
C LYS A 95 9.46 10.80 -4.37
N TYR A 96 9.10 10.03 -3.35
CA TYR A 96 8.55 8.67 -3.49
C TYR A 96 7.03 8.63 -3.35
N LYS A 97 6.35 9.72 -3.74
CA LYS A 97 4.90 9.82 -3.68
C LYS A 97 4.24 8.71 -4.52
N GLY A 98 3.34 7.97 -3.89
CA GLY A 98 2.61 6.83 -4.46
C GLY A 98 3.29 5.48 -4.24
N GLN A 99 4.49 5.44 -3.65
CA GLN A 99 5.18 4.19 -3.34
C GLN A 99 4.91 3.73 -1.89
N GLY A 100 4.92 2.41 -1.69
CA GLY A 100 4.74 1.82 -0.37
C GLY A 100 5.94 2.06 0.55
N PHE A 101 5.69 2.15 1.86
CA PHE A 101 6.72 2.42 2.88
C PHE A 101 7.85 1.40 2.80
N LYS A 102 7.50 0.11 2.72
CA LYS A 102 8.44 -0.99 2.59
C LYS A 102 9.26 -0.91 1.30
N GLN A 103 8.64 -0.58 0.18
CA GLN A 103 9.33 -0.43 -1.11
C GLN A 103 10.40 0.66 -1.03
N VAL A 104 10.06 1.79 -0.41
CA VAL A 104 10.99 2.91 -0.25
C VAL A 104 12.13 2.56 0.70
N MET A 105 11.86 1.84 1.80
CA MET A 105 12.91 1.38 2.72
C MET A 105 13.86 0.35 2.09
N ASP A 106 13.38 -0.44 1.12
CA ASP A 106 14.20 -1.41 0.38
C ASP A 106 15.06 -0.72 -0.71
N GLU A 107 14.49 0.28 -1.40
CA GLU A 107 15.17 1.03 -2.47
C GLU A 107 16.15 2.09 -1.91
N ASP A 108 15.76 2.79 -0.85
CA ASP A 108 16.48 3.94 -0.29
C ASP A 108 16.28 4.06 1.24
N PRO A 109 17.01 3.26 2.04
CA PRO A 109 16.93 3.33 3.50
C PRO A 109 17.42 4.67 4.06
N ASP A 110 18.33 5.36 3.36
CA ASP A 110 18.82 6.69 3.74
C ASP A 110 17.68 7.73 3.70
N TYR A 111 16.75 7.61 2.75
CA TYR A 111 15.54 8.44 2.73
C TYR A 111 14.68 8.22 3.97
N GLY A 112 14.49 6.96 4.39
CA GLY A 112 13.79 6.64 5.63
C GLY A 112 14.43 7.29 6.85
N GLN A 113 15.75 7.19 6.96
CA GLN A 113 16.51 7.82 8.05
C GLN A 113 16.36 9.35 8.05
N TRP A 114 16.37 9.98 6.87
CA TRP A 114 16.11 11.40 6.75
C TRP A 114 14.68 11.77 7.20
N VAL A 115 13.67 10.98 6.82
CA VAL A 115 12.29 11.25 7.23
C VAL A 115 12.11 11.13 8.74
N VAL A 116 12.79 10.19 9.42
CA VAL A 116 12.74 10.08 10.89
C VAL A 116 13.14 11.39 11.56
N GLY A 117 14.22 12.04 11.10
CA GLY A 117 14.64 13.34 11.64
C GLY A 117 13.78 14.52 11.18
N ALA A 118 13.23 14.46 9.97
CA ALA A 118 12.41 15.54 9.41
C ALA A 118 10.94 15.52 9.87
N ALA A 119 10.44 14.36 10.31
CA ALA A 119 9.02 14.18 10.65
C ALA A 119 8.59 15.05 11.84
N GLU A 120 9.47 15.26 12.83
CA GLU A 120 9.21 16.09 14.00
C GLU A 120 8.89 17.55 13.62
N GLU A 121 9.51 18.07 12.57
CA GLU A 121 9.33 19.46 12.12
C GLU A 121 8.15 19.63 11.14
N SER A 122 7.80 18.55 10.41
CA SER A 122 6.82 18.63 9.32
C SER A 122 5.36 18.87 9.75
N GLY A 123 4.97 18.39 10.94
CA GLY A 123 3.58 18.40 11.40
C GLY A 123 2.61 17.57 10.54
N ASN A 124 3.09 16.81 9.55
CA ASN A 124 2.25 16.04 8.64
C ASN A 124 2.07 14.60 9.18
N PRO A 125 0.82 14.12 9.35
CA PRO A 125 0.57 12.78 9.87
C PRO A 125 1.20 11.67 9.04
N ASN A 126 1.35 11.85 7.72
CA ASN A 126 1.99 10.87 6.85
C ASN A 126 3.51 10.82 7.03
N PHE A 127 4.16 11.97 7.28
CA PHE A 127 5.59 12.00 7.62
C PHE A 127 5.86 11.23 8.90
N ARG A 128 5.00 11.44 9.90
CA ARG A 128 5.10 10.74 11.18
C ARG A 128 4.87 9.24 11.03
N ALA A 129 3.82 8.82 10.32
CA ALA A 129 3.53 7.41 10.07
C ALA A 129 4.70 6.71 9.36
N PHE A 130 5.29 7.35 8.34
CA PHE A 130 6.45 6.81 7.65
C PHE A 130 7.70 6.79 8.52
N ALA A 131 7.94 7.82 9.35
CA ALA A 131 9.05 7.86 10.30
C ALA A 131 8.96 6.74 11.35
N GLU A 132 7.77 6.50 11.91
CA GLU A 132 7.54 5.40 12.86
C GLU A 132 7.85 4.05 12.20
N PHE A 133 7.37 3.83 10.98
CA PHE A 133 7.68 2.63 10.21
C PHE A 133 9.18 2.49 9.90
N ALA A 134 9.82 3.56 9.43
CA ALA A 134 11.24 3.57 9.05
C ALA A 134 12.15 3.27 10.25
N GLY A 135 11.84 3.82 11.43
CA GLY A 135 12.57 3.54 12.67
C GLY A 135 12.52 2.06 13.05
N GLU A 136 11.32 1.45 13.03
CA GLU A 136 11.15 0.02 13.32
C GLU A 136 11.83 -0.87 12.26
N TYR A 137 11.74 -0.48 10.99
CA TYR A 137 12.35 -1.23 9.88
C TYR A 137 13.88 -1.27 9.99
N LEU A 138 14.51 -0.13 10.32
CA LEU A 138 15.96 -0.03 10.49
C LEU A 138 16.43 -0.83 11.71
N GLU A 139 15.75 -0.75 12.86
CA GLU A 139 16.10 -1.53 14.05
C GLU A 139 16.04 -3.04 13.76
N LYS A 140 15.00 -3.50 13.05
CA LYS A 140 14.86 -4.90 12.63
C LYS A 140 15.97 -5.32 11.66
N ALA A 141 16.37 -4.44 10.73
CA ALA A 141 17.46 -4.72 9.79
C ALA A 141 18.82 -4.85 10.49
N GLU A 142 19.10 -3.98 11.47
CA GLU A 142 20.33 -4.05 12.27
C GLU A 142 20.38 -5.30 13.17
N ALA A 143 19.25 -5.68 13.77
CA ALA A 143 19.13 -6.90 14.56
C ALA A 143 19.38 -8.16 13.72
N GLN A 144 18.95 -8.17 12.45
CA GLN A 144 19.20 -9.26 11.51
C GLN A 144 20.65 -9.30 10.99
N ALA A 145 21.33 -8.16 10.90
CA ALA A 145 22.73 -8.10 10.50
C ALA A 145 23.72 -8.54 11.60
N SER A 146 23.28 -8.53 12.86
CA SER A 146 24.09 -8.89 14.04
C SER A 146 23.91 -10.34 14.51
N ALA A 147 23.05 -11.11 13.84
CA ALA A 147 22.71 -12.50 14.15
C ALA A 147 23.39 -13.49 13.18
#